data_AF-A0A8T4TL11-F1
#
_entry.id   AF-A0A8T4TL11-F1
#
_cell.length_a   1.000
_cell.length_b   1.000
_cell.length_c   1.000
_cell.angle_alpha   90.00
_cell.angle_beta   90.00
_cell.angle_gamma   90.00
#
_symmetry.space_group_name_H-M   'P 1'
#
loop_
_entity.id
_entity.type
_entity.pdbx_description
1 polymer ?
#
loop_
_entity_poly.entity_id
_entity_poly.type
_entity_poly.pdbx_seq_one_letter_code
_entity_poly.pdbx_strand_id
1 'polypeptide(L)'
;MNRTQEKALQWLMQQGYKREDITFRQSRSPNFITKDNKKFDVKRLYGTQIIFYNTQYQQLKNHQKTLILVFRENEQEPFAKFRFEEISSLPGSYKGIDINWVNLEQDLGSIRISRKTKERLQAFGKMGEDFDKLINRLLDKIKKNG
;
A
#
# COMPACT_ATOMS: atom_id res chain seq x y z
N MET A 1 9.06 -16.52 9.86
CA MET A 1 7.63 -16.15 9.87
C MET A 1 7.42 -15.21 11.04
N ASN A 2 6.54 -14.21 10.95
CA ASN A 2 6.17 -13.41 12.13
C ASN A 2 4.94 -14.02 12.83
N ARG A 3 4.66 -13.57 14.05
CA ARG A 3 3.54 -14.07 14.87
C ARG A 3 2.19 -14.01 14.13
N THR A 4 1.92 -12.96 13.36
CA THR A 4 0.66 -12.83 12.61
C THR A 4 0.57 -13.84 11.46
N GLN A 5 1.68 -14.10 10.76
CA GLN A 5 1.76 -15.12 9.72
C GLN A 5 1.63 -16.54 10.29
N GLU A 6 2.16 -16.80 11.49
CA GLU A 6 1.96 -18.06 12.19
C GLU A 6 0.49 -18.31 12.50
N LYS A 7 -0.23 -17.29 12.99
CA LYS A 7 -1.69 -17.37 13.18
C LYS A 7 -2.42 -17.70 11.88
N ALA A 8 -2.07 -17.01 10.80
CA ALA A 8 -2.67 -17.27 9.50
C ALA A 8 -2.41 -18.69 8.99
N LEU A 9 -1.21 -19.22 9.23
CA LEU A 9 -0.90 -20.61 8.89
C LEU A 9 -1.76 -21.60 9.70
N GLN A 10 -1.87 -21.41 11.01
CA GLN A 10 -2.72 -22.25 11.85
C GLN A 10 -4.18 -22.19 11.42
N TRP A 11 -4.67 -20.98 11.13
CA TRP A 11 -6.02 -20.78 10.60
C TRP A 11 -6.24 -21.51 9.27
N LEU A 12 -5.29 -21.41 8.32
CA LEU A 12 -5.37 -22.14 7.04
C LEU A 12 -5.44 -23.66 7.28
N MET A 13 -4.66 -24.18 8.23
CA MET A 13 -4.72 -25.60 8.59
C MET A 13 -6.07 -26.00 9.18
N GLN A 14 -6.69 -25.14 9.99
CA GLN A 14 -8.05 -25.34 10.50
C GLN A 14 -9.12 -25.28 9.40
N GLN A 15 -8.87 -24.57 8.30
CA GLN A 15 -9.75 -24.60 7.11
C GLN A 15 -9.61 -25.89 6.29
N GLY A 16 -8.78 -26.84 6.72
CA GLY A 16 -8.60 -28.14 6.07
C GLY A 16 -7.41 -28.23 5.11
N TYR A 17 -6.59 -27.18 5.00
CA TYR A 17 -5.35 -27.25 4.24
C TYR A 17 -4.28 -28.05 4.99
N LYS A 18 -3.60 -28.96 4.30
CA LYS A 18 -2.44 -29.63 4.88
C LYS A 18 -1.23 -28.72 4.83
N ARG A 19 -0.31 -28.86 5.79
CA ARG A 19 0.87 -27.99 5.91
C ARG A 19 1.75 -28.05 4.66
N GLU A 20 1.93 -29.25 4.11
CA GLU A 20 2.68 -29.55 2.89
C GLU A 20 2.05 -28.95 1.62
N ASP A 21 0.75 -28.66 1.65
CA ASP A 21 0.03 -28.04 0.54
C ASP A 21 0.07 -26.50 0.60
N ILE A 22 0.76 -25.91 1.58
CA ILE A 22 0.86 -24.46 1.78
C ILE A 22 2.31 -23.99 1.59
N THR A 23 2.54 -23.24 0.51
CA THR A 23 3.80 -22.54 0.26
C THR A 23 3.80 -21.18 0.96
N PHE A 24 4.72 -20.95 1.89
CA PHE A 24 4.97 -19.63 2.49
C PHE A 24 6.04 -18.88 1.71
N ARG A 25 5.79 -17.60 1.39
CA ARG A 25 6.70 -16.71 0.67
C ARG A 25 7.20 -15.61 1.59
N GLN A 26 8.41 -15.79 2.14
CA GLN A 26 9.03 -14.79 3.00
C GLN A 26 9.25 -13.47 2.25
N SER A 27 8.88 -12.36 2.88
CA SER A 27 9.05 -11.00 2.35
C SER A 27 8.39 -10.74 0.98
N ARG A 28 7.39 -11.54 0.61
CA ARG A 28 6.59 -11.36 -0.62
C ARG A 28 5.10 -11.40 -0.31
N SER A 29 4.33 -10.76 -1.19
CA SER A 29 2.88 -10.79 -1.23
C SER A 29 2.41 -11.48 -2.52
N PRO A 30 1.39 -12.35 -2.49
CA PRO A 30 0.78 -12.95 -1.28
C PRO A 30 1.79 -13.72 -0.42
N ASN A 31 1.54 -13.76 0.89
CA ASN A 31 2.36 -14.47 1.86
C ASN A 31 2.21 -16.00 1.76
N PHE A 32 1.03 -16.49 1.43
CA PHE A 32 0.75 -17.93 1.31
C PHE A 32 0.11 -18.25 -0.05
N ILE A 33 0.52 -19.37 -0.63
CA ILE A 33 -0.08 -19.96 -1.83
C ILE A 33 -0.34 -21.43 -1.54
N THR A 34 -1.58 -21.86 -1.72
CA THR A 34 -1.99 -23.26 -1.54
C THR A 34 -1.84 -24.05 -2.85
N LYS A 35 -1.85 -25.39 -2.76
CA LYS A 35 -1.77 -26.29 -3.92
C LYS A 35 -2.88 -26.07 -4.96
N ASP A 36 -4.08 -25.68 -4.53
CA ASP A 36 -5.19 -25.26 -5.39
C ASP A 36 -5.06 -23.82 -5.92
N ASN A 37 -3.86 -23.23 -5.80
CA ASN A 37 -3.47 -21.91 -6.30
C ASN A 37 -4.23 -20.72 -5.68
N LYS A 38 -4.93 -20.93 -4.55
CA LYS A 38 -5.48 -19.83 -3.75
C LYS A 38 -4.35 -19.07 -3.05
N LYS A 39 -4.53 -17.77 -2.94
CA LYS A 39 -3.51 -16.81 -2.50
C LYS A 39 -4.03 -16.06 -1.30
N PHE A 40 -3.18 -15.94 -0.28
CA PHE A 40 -3.51 -15.26 0.96
C PHE A 40 -2.41 -14.28 1.34
N ASP A 41 -2.77 -13.05 1.68
CA ASP A 41 -1.86 -12.06 2.26
C ASP A 41 -2.34 -11.70 3.66
N VAL A 42 -1.40 -11.45 4.57
CA VAL A 42 -1.69 -11.35 6.01
C VAL A 42 -1.35 -9.97 6.52
N LYS A 43 -2.31 -9.35 7.20
CA LYS A 43 -2.17 -8.03 7.81
C LYS A 43 -2.45 -8.09 9.31
N ARG A 44 -1.65 -7.36 10.06
CA ARG A 44 -1.94 -7.03 11.45
C ARG A 44 -2.80 -5.76 11.49
N LEU A 45 -3.85 -5.79 12.29
CA LEU A 45 -4.63 -4.60 12.63
C LEU A 45 -3.91 -3.83 13.75
N TYR A 46 -3.59 -2.57 13.49
CA TYR A 46 -2.99 -1.63 14.44
C TYR A 46 -4.03 -0.57 14.79
N GLY A 47 -4.64 -0.68 15.97
CA GLY A 47 -5.83 0.13 16.29
C GLY A 47 -6.96 -0.20 15.31
N THR A 48 -7.31 0.73 14.44
CA THR A 48 -8.29 0.56 13.34
C THR A 48 -7.64 0.36 11.97
N GLN A 49 -6.31 0.38 11.89
CA GLN A 49 -5.57 0.50 10.62
C GLN A 49 -4.90 -0.81 10.19
N ILE A 50 -4.87 -1.04 8.88
CA ILE A 50 -3.95 -1.98 8.24
C ILE A 50 -3.01 -1.22 7.30
N ILE A 51 -1.77 -1.69 7.20
CA ILE A 51 -0.73 -1.02 6.41
C ILE A 51 -0.38 -1.87 5.18
N PHE A 52 -0.40 -1.24 4.01
CA PHE A 52 0.14 -1.78 2.77
C PHE A 52 1.34 -0.96 2.33
N TYR A 53 2.53 -1.58 2.33
CA TYR A 53 3.71 -0.97 1.72
C TYR A 53 3.63 -1.08 0.20
N ASN A 54 4.21 -0.11 -0.53
CA ASN A 54 4.21 -0.07 -1.99
C ASN A 54 4.66 -1.39 -2.64
N THR A 55 5.75 -1.98 -2.14
CA THR A 55 6.27 -3.26 -2.67
C THR A 55 5.24 -4.37 -2.57
N GLN A 56 4.40 -4.37 -1.52
CA GLN A 56 3.31 -5.33 -1.36
C GLN A 56 2.16 -5.00 -2.31
N TYR A 57 1.81 -3.71 -2.45
CA TYR A 57 0.78 -3.27 -3.40
C TYR A 57 1.13 -3.69 -4.83
N GLN A 58 2.35 -3.39 -5.30
CA GLN A 58 2.79 -3.72 -6.65
C GLN A 58 2.74 -5.24 -6.91
N GLN A 59 3.09 -6.05 -5.91
CA GLN A 59 2.97 -7.51 -6.01
C GLN A 59 1.51 -7.99 -6.02
N LEU A 60 0.65 -7.40 -5.19
CA LEU A 60 -0.77 -7.76 -5.08
C LEU A 60 -1.60 -7.29 -6.28
N LYS A 61 -1.18 -6.24 -6.98
CA LYS A 61 -1.82 -5.75 -8.21
C LYS A 61 -1.89 -6.84 -9.29
N ASN A 62 -0.90 -7.73 -9.33
CA ASN A 62 -0.87 -8.89 -10.24
C ASN A 62 -1.65 -10.11 -9.70
N HIS A 63 -2.22 -10.00 -8.50
CA HIS A 63 -2.91 -11.07 -7.79
C HIS A 63 -4.21 -10.56 -7.14
N GLN A 64 -5.06 -9.90 -7.94
CA GLN A 64 -6.28 -9.21 -7.47
C GLN A 64 -7.24 -10.08 -6.64
N LYS A 65 -7.31 -11.38 -6.93
CA LYS A 65 -8.14 -12.35 -6.18
C LYS A 65 -7.53 -12.85 -4.87
N THR A 66 -6.37 -12.32 -4.46
CA THR A 66 -5.74 -12.67 -3.19
C THR A 66 -6.67 -12.31 -2.03
N LEU A 67 -6.90 -13.25 -1.13
CA LEU A 67 -7.65 -13.02 0.10
C LEU A 67 -6.75 -12.37 1.14
N ILE A 68 -7.10 -11.18 1.59
CA ILE A 68 -6.43 -10.49 2.69
C ILE A 68 -7.04 -11.00 4.00
N LEU A 69 -6.19 -11.52 4.87
CA LEU A 69 -6.55 -11.97 6.22
C LEU A 69 -6.04 -10.93 7.23
N VAL A 70 -6.96 -10.29 7.95
CA VAL A 70 -6.64 -9.27 8.95
C VAL A 70 -6.79 -9.87 10.34
N PHE A 71 -5.72 -9.79 11.13
CA PHE A 71 -5.70 -10.32 12.50
C PHE A 71 -5.50 -9.22 13.53
N ARG A 72 -6.22 -9.32 14.63
CA ARG A 72 -5.94 -8.58 15.87
C ARG A 72 -4.85 -9.29 16.67
N GLU A 73 -4.20 -8.55 17.56
CA GLU A 73 -3.05 -9.06 18.33
C GLU A 73 -3.39 -10.23 19.24
N ASN A 74 -4.59 -10.25 19.82
CA ASN A 74 -5.00 -11.26 20.80
C ASN A 74 -6.01 -12.29 20.27
N GLU A 75 -6.33 -12.25 18.97
CA GLU A 75 -7.28 -13.18 18.34
C GLU A 75 -6.54 -14.21 17.47
N GLN A 76 -7.02 -15.45 17.46
CA GLN A 76 -6.48 -16.53 16.61
C GLN A 76 -7.20 -16.63 15.26
N GLU A 77 -8.43 -16.12 15.18
CA GLU A 77 -9.21 -16.05 13.96
C GLU A 77 -8.99 -14.70 13.25
N PRO A 78 -9.15 -14.64 11.91
CA PRO A 78 -9.15 -13.39 11.18
C PRO A 78 -10.35 -12.53 11.59
N PHE A 79 -10.08 -11.31 12.08
CA PHE A 79 -11.08 -10.30 12.35
C PHE A 79 -11.84 -9.90 11.07
N ALA A 80 -11.12 -9.80 9.95
CA ALA A 80 -11.71 -9.49 8.65
C ALA A 80 -11.05 -10.27 7.51
N LYS A 81 -11.86 -10.54 6.48
CA LYS A 81 -11.49 -11.25 5.26
C LYS A 81 -12.10 -10.54 4.07
N PHE A 82 -11.29 -10.19 3.08
CA PHE A 82 -11.74 -9.55 1.83
C PHE A 82 -10.71 -9.77 0.72
N ARG A 83 -11.14 -9.76 -0.54
CA ARG A 83 -10.23 -9.84 -1.68
C ARG A 83 -9.53 -8.51 -1.92
N PHE A 84 -8.30 -8.56 -2.42
CA PHE A 84 -7.52 -7.35 -2.70
C PHE A 84 -8.22 -6.42 -3.70
N GLU A 85 -8.90 -6.97 -4.71
CA GLU A 85 -9.70 -6.20 -5.67
C GLU A 85 -10.77 -5.31 -5.01
N GLU A 86 -11.32 -5.73 -3.86
CA GLU A 86 -12.36 -4.98 -3.13
C GLU A 86 -11.85 -3.67 -2.53
N ILE A 87 -10.54 -3.55 -2.32
CA ILE A 87 -9.92 -2.40 -1.66
C ILE A 87 -8.90 -1.67 -2.52
N SER A 88 -8.51 -2.24 -3.66
CA SER A 88 -7.42 -1.74 -4.51
C SER A 88 -7.65 -0.34 -5.11
N SER A 89 -8.89 0.13 -5.13
CA SER A 89 -9.30 1.46 -5.60
C SER A 89 -9.76 2.41 -4.48
N LEU A 90 -9.77 1.96 -3.22
CA LEU A 90 -10.33 2.72 -2.10
C LEU A 90 -9.24 3.48 -1.31
N PRO A 91 -9.33 4.81 -1.19
CA PRO A 91 -8.26 5.61 -0.58
C PRO A 91 -8.41 5.85 0.94
N GLY A 92 -9.38 5.25 1.64
CA GLY A 92 -9.68 5.66 3.02
C GLY A 92 -9.95 4.52 4.00
N SER A 93 -11.04 3.80 3.83
CA SER A 93 -11.47 2.76 4.77
C SER A 93 -12.38 1.72 4.12
N TYR A 94 -12.43 0.52 4.70
CA TYR A 94 -13.30 -0.57 4.29
C TYR A 94 -13.80 -1.34 5.51
N LYS A 95 -15.13 -1.41 5.69
CA LYS A 95 -15.79 -2.10 6.83
C LYS A 95 -15.24 -1.68 8.21
N GLY A 96 -15.00 -0.38 8.40
CA GLY A 96 -14.47 0.16 9.66
C GLY A 96 -12.98 -0.09 9.89
N ILE A 97 -12.26 -0.62 8.88
CA ILE A 97 -10.80 -0.72 8.88
C ILE A 97 -10.25 0.39 7.99
N ASP A 98 -9.39 1.22 8.56
CA ASP A 98 -8.66 2.25 7.83
C ASP A 98 -7.52 1.61 7.03
N ILE A 99 -7.43 1.95 5.74
CA ILE A 99 -6.42 1.37 4.84
C ILE A 99 -5.32 2.41 4.63
N ASN A 100 -4.19 2.18 5.28
CA ASN A 100 -3.04 3.06 5.15
C ASN A 100 -2.08 2.51 4.08
N TRP A 101 -2.03 3.22 2.96
CA TRP A 101 -1.15 2.92 1.85
C TRP A 101 0.17 3.68 1.99
N VAL A 102 1.24 2.97 2.35
CA VAL A 102 2.55 3.55 2.58
C VAL A 102 3.37 3.57 1.30
N ASN A 103 3.76 4.77 0.87
CA ASN A 103 4.61 5.03 -0.30
C ASN A 103 4.07 4.49 -1.63
N LEU A 104 2.75 4.48 -1.86
CA LEU A 104 2.22 4.32 -3.22
C LEU A 104 2.70 5.50 -4.06
N GLU A 105 3.85 5.36 -4.72
CA GLU A 105 4.42 6.29 -5.70
C GLU A 105 3.70 7.64 -5.75
N GLN A 106 3.90 8.46 -4.72
CA GLN A 106 3.77 9.87 -4.97
C GLN A 106 4.99 10.20 -5.81
N ASP A 107 4.73 10.33 -7.10
CA ASP A 107 5.36 11.32 -7.99
C ASP A 107 5.18 12.75 -7.44
N LEU A 108 5.34 12.97 -6.13
CA LEU A 108 5.60 14.28 -5.56
C LEU A 108 7.12 14.44 -5.55
N GLY A 109 7.64 14.97 -6.65
CA GLY A 109 8.96 15.58 -6.67
C GLY A 109 8.96 16.78 -5.71
N SER A 110 9.12 16.54 -4.41
CA SER A 110 9.22 17.63 -3.44
C SER A 110 10.63 18.21 -3.48
N ILE A 111 10.78 19.38 -4.10
CA ILE A 111 12.03 20.14 -4.03
C ILE A 111 12.01 20.97 -2.74
N ARG A 112 12.90 20.66 -1.81
CA ARG A 112 13.05 21.45 -0.57
C ARG A 112 13.78 22.75 -0.90
N ILE A 113 13.04 23.85 -1.02
CA ILE A 113 13.60 25.18 -1.24
C ILE A 113 13.71 25.96 0.08
N SER A 114 14.79 26.73 0.23
CA SER A 114 14.91 27.66 1.35
C SER A 114 13.89 28.80 1.22
N ARG A 115 13.53 29.46 2.33
CA ARG A 115 12.64 30.63 2.31
C ARG A 115 13.15 31.72 1.34
N LYS A 116 14.46 31.96 1.34
CA LYS A 116 15.13 32.90 0.42
C LYS A 116 15.00 32.49 -1.05
N THR A 117 15.07 31.19 -1.33
CA THR A 117 14.87 30.63 -2.68
C THR A 117 13.42 30.81 -3.13
N LYS A 118 12.45 30.60 -2.23
CA LYS A 118 11.02 30.82 -2.50
C LYS A 118 10.73 32.28 -2.82
N GLU A 119 11.24 33.21 -2.01
CA GLU A 119 11.07 34.66 -2.20
C GLU A 119 11.68 35.12 -3.54
N ARG A 120 12.87 34.61 -3.90
CA ARG A 120 13.49 34.85 -5.22
C ARG A 120 12.63 34.33 -6.36
N LEU A 121 12.10 33.12 -6.26
CA LEU A 121 11.25 32.54 -7.31
C LEU A 121 9.94 33.33 -7.47
N GLN A 122 9.31 33.74 -6.38
CA GLN A 122 8.11 34.57 -6.43
C GLN A 122 8.36 35.95 -7.06
N ALA A 123 9.54 36.54 -6.85
CA ALA A 123 9.95 37.78 -7.52
C ALA A 123 10.16 37.63 -9.05
N PHE A 124 10.37 36.40 -9.55
CA PHE A 124 10.40 36.08 -10.98
C PHE A 124 9.00 35.85 -11.59
N GLY A 125 7.95 35.80 -10.76
CA GLY A 125 6.56 35.68 -11.20
C GLY A 125 6.08 36.96 -11.87
N LYS A 126 5.21 36.81 -12.89
CA LYS A 126 4.51 37.97 -13.47
C LYS A 126 3.41 38.44 -12.51
N MET A 127 3.02 39.72 -12.59
CA MET A 127 1.93 40.27 -11.77
C MET A 127 0.64 39.43 -11.95
N GLY A 128 0.12 38.86 -10.86
CA GLY A 128 -1.07 37.98 -10.88
C GLY A 128 -0.79 36.48 -11.11
N GLU A 129 0.47 36.07 -11.26
CA GLU A 129 0.87 34.66 -11.36
C GLU A 129 1.12 34.09 -9.95
N ASP A 130 0.35 33.07 -9.55
CA ASP A 130 0.60 32.33 -8.32
C ASP A 130 1.79 31.36 -8.48
N PHE A 131 2.28 30.84 -7.36
CA PHE A 131 3.48 30.01 -7.33
C PHE A 131 3.33 28.72 -8.15
N ASP A 132 2.13 28.13 -8.17
CA ASP A 132 1.88 26.88 -8.89
C ASP A 132 1.92 27.11 -10.41
N LYS A 133 1.34 28.23 -10.88
CA LYS A 133 1.45 28.64 -12.30
C LYS A 133 2.88 28.90 -12.73
N LEU A 134 3.66 29.56 -11.87
CA LEU A 134 5.08 29.82 -12.13
C LEU A 134 5.88 28.51 -12.26
N ILE A 135 5.67 27.55 -11.35
CA ILE A 135 6.37 26.26 -11.38
C ILE A 135 5.99 25.45 -12.62
N ASN A 136 4.70 25.35 -12.94
CA ASN A 136 4.24 24.63 -14.12
C ASN A 136 4.82 25.22 -15.41
N ARG A 137 4.87 26.55 -15.54
CA ARG A 137 5.49 27.23 -16.69
C ARG A 137 6.99 26.95 -16.81
N LEU A 138 7.72 26.88 -15.69
CA LEU A 138 9.14 26.56 -15.69
C LEU A 138 9.38 25.10 -16.09
N LEU A 139 8.58 24.17 -15.57
CA LEU A 139 8.65 22.75 -15.91
C LEU A 139 8.33 22.51 -17.40
N ASP A 140 7.33 23.20 -17.95
CA ASP A 140 6.98 23.13 -19.37
C ASP A 140 8.10 23.65 -20.27
N LYS A 141 8.82 24.70 -19.84
CA LYS A 141 9.97 25.25 -20.58
C LYS A 141 11.15 24.28 -20.60
N ILE A 142 11.40 23.58 -19.49
CA ILE A 142 12.47 22.57 -19.40
C ILE A 142 12.14 21.38 -20.31
N LYS A 143 10.89 20.90 -20.31
CA LYS A 143 10.45 19.79 -21.16
C LYS A 143 10.49 20.08 -22.67
N LYS A 144 10.34 21.34 -23.07
CA LYS A 144 10.37 21.74 -24.49
C LYS A 144 11.77 21.99 -25.05
N ASN A 145 12.77 22.13 -24.17
CA ASN A 145 14.16 22.41 -24.54
C ASN A 145 15.12 21.26 -24.20
N GLY A 146 14.59 20.11 -23.79
CA GLY A 146 15.33 18.87 -23.52
C GLY A 146 15.12 17.83 -24.60
#